data_AF-A0AAW1K931-F1
#
_entry.id   AF-A0AAW1K931-F1
#
_cell.length_a   1.000
_cell.length_b   1.000
_cell.length_c   1.000
_cell.angle_alpha   90.00
_cell.angle_beta   90.00
_cell.angle_gamma   90.00
#
_symmetry.space_group_name_H-M   'P 1'
#
loop_
_entity.id
_entity.type
_entity.pdbx_description
1 polymer ?
#
loop_
_entity_poly.entity_id
_entity_poly.type
_entity_poly.pdbx_seq_one_letter_code
_entity_poly.pdbx_strand_id
1 'polypeptide(L)'
;MIIKYYQLLLLYEMLWWISSKARLSFLRQKAKCDWIGGADMNTAFFHGRIKARRTINRIVRIKDSAGITHCRQEGIENAFVQFYTELLGSSSSTVPVYRGVVPSGPLVTEEHV
;
A
#
# COMPACT_ATOMS: atom_id res chain seq x y z
N MET A 1 -2.37 8.12 -50.12
CA MET A 1 -3.46 7.27 -49.62
C MET A 1 -3.03 6.46 -48.39
N ILE A 2 -1.90 5.76 -48.43
CA ILE A 2 -1.40 4.88 -47.35
C ILE A 2 -1.06 5.65 -46.05
N ILE A 3 -0.37 6.79 -46.12
CA ILE A 3 0.03 7.56 -44.93
C ILE A 3 -1.19 8.05 -44.11
N LYS A 4 -2.26 8.48 -44.81
CA LYS A 4 -3.50 8.94 -44.14
C LYS A 4 -4.21 7.79 -43.40
N TYR A 5 -4.13 6.56 -43.90
CA TYR A 5 -4.69 5.38 -43.24
C TYR A 5 -3.97 5.07 -41.92
N TYR A 6 -2.63 5.08 -41.94
CA TYR A 6 -1.84 4.86 -40.72
C TYR A 6 -2.08 5.96 -39.68
N GLN A 7 -2.19 7.22 -40.09
CA GLN A 7 -2.53 8.31 -39.16
C GLN A 7 -3.92 8.13 -38.52
N LEU A 8 -4.91 7.69 -39.30
CA LEU A 8 -6.27 7.46 -38.79
C LEU A 8 -6.33 6.28 -37.81
N LEU A 9 -5.61 5.18 -38.12
CA LEU A 9 -5.50 4.03 -37.23
C LEU A 9 -4.82 4.40 -35.90
N LEU A 10 -3.73 5.17 -35.96
CA LEU A 10 -3.01 5.60 -34.76
C LEU A 10 -3.87 6.53 -33.88
N LEU A 11 -4.68 7.40 -34.49
CA LEU A 11 -5.62 8.26 -33.78
C LEU A 11 -6.72 7.45 -33.07
N TYR A 12 -7.24 6.40 -33.73
CA TYR A 12 -8.23 5.51 -33.13
C TYR A 12 -7.67 4.77 -31.91
N GLU A 13 -6.48 4.19 -32.02
CA GLU A 13 -5.80 3.53 -30.90
C GLU A 13 -5.53 4.48 -29.73
N MET A 14 -5.10 5.73 -30.02
CA MET A 14 -4.90 6.74 -28.97
C MET A 14 -6.20 7.17 -28.30
N LEU A 15 -7.27 7.42 -29.06
CA LEU A 15 -8.57 7.79 -28.51
C LEU A 15 -9.16 6.67 -27.66
N TRP A 16 -9.05 5.43 -28.13
CA TRP A 16 -9.48 4.25 -27.40
C TRP A 16 -8.70 4.09 -26.10
N TRP A 17 -7.38 4.26 -26.14
CA TRP A 17 -6.53 4.21 -24.94
C TRP A 17 -6.92 5.27 -23.91
N ILE A 18 -7.12 6.52 -24.34
CA ILE A 18 -7.53 7.63 -23.47
C ILE A 18 -8.89 7.33 -22.82
N SER A 19 -9.86 6.86 -23.61
CA SER A 19 -11.22 6.53 -23.14
C SER A 19 -11.21 5.36 -22.16
N SER A 20 -10.46 4.30 -22.48
CA SER A 20 -10.28 3.14 -21.60
C SER A 20 -9.61 3.52 -20.28
N LYS A 21 -8.58 4.39 -20.32
CA LYS A 21 -7.89 4.89 -19.13
C LYS A 21 -8.81 5.75 -18.27
N ALA A 22 -9.61 6.64 -18.87
CA ALA A 22 -10.60 7.46 -18.18
C ALA A 22 -11.69 6.59 -17.52
N ARG A 23 -12.22 5.59 -18.26
CA ARG A 23 -13.19 4.62 -17.75
C ARG A 23 -12.65 3.85 -16.56
N LEU A 24 -11.41 3.36 -16.64
CA LEU A 24 -10.78 2.62 -15.56
C LEU A 24 -10.54 3.51 -14.33
N SER A 25 -10.13 4.77 -14.52
CA SER A 25 -9.98 5.74 -13.43
C SER A 25 -11.30 6.00 -12.71
N PHE A 26 -12.38 6.25 -13.46
CA PHE A 26 -13.72 6.43 -12.91
C PHE A 26 -14.19 5.20 -12.11
N LEU A 27 -14.01 3.99 -12.66
CA LEU A 27 -14.39 2.76 -11.97
C LEU A 27 -13.60 2.56 -10.67
N ARG A 28 -12.30 2.93 -10.64
CA ARG A 28 -11.49 2.89 -9.42
C ARG A 28 -11.99 3.87 -8.37
N GLN A 29 -12.34 5.10 -8.77
CA GLN A 29 -12.89 6.10 -7.86
C GLN A 29 -14.25 5.67 -7.30
N LYS A 30 -15.14 5.16 -8.15
CA LYS A 30 -16.43 4.61 -7.73
C LYS A 30 -16.24 3.49 -6.71
N ALA A 31 -15.38 2.51 -7.00
CA ALA A 31 -15.09 1.43 -6.07
C ALA A 31 -14.49 1.92 -4.74
N LYS A 32 -13.72 3.02 -4.74
CA LYS A 32 -13.19 3.65 -3.52
C LYS A 32 -14.30 4.34 -2.70
N CYS A 33 -15.24 5.01 -3.35
CA CYS A 33 -16.40 5.62 -2.68
C CYS A 33 -17.29 4.54 -2.06
N ASP A 34 -17.59 3.48 -2.82
CA ASP A 34 -18.33 2.32 -2.34
C ASP A 34 -17.60 1.63 -1.18
N TRP A 35 -16.26 1.57 -1.25
CA TRP A 35 -15.44 1.06 -0.16
C TRP A 35 -15.57 1.92 1.11
N ILE A 36 -15.45 3.25 1.01
CA ILE A 36 -15.56 4.14 2.17
C ILE A 36 -16.95 4.09 2.78
N GLY A 37 -18.01 4.05 1.96
CA GLY A 37 -19.39 3.99 2.45
C GLY A 37 -19.80 2.62 3.01
N GLY A 38 -19.21 1.53 2.52
CA GLY A 38 -19.55 0.16 2.92
C GLY A 38 -18.57 -0.53 3.88
N ALA A 39 -17.38 0.03 4.10
CA ALA A 39 -16.31 -0.62 4.88
C ALA A 39 -16.70 -0.86 6.34
N ASP A 40 -17.56 -0.03 6.92
CA ASP A 40 -18.05 -0.22 8.28
C ASP A 40 -19.12 -1.34 8.38
N MET A 41 -19.75 -1.68 7.25
CA MET A 41 -20.82 -2.69 7.21
C MET A 41 -20.31 -4.14 7.05
N ASN A 42 -19.00 -4.35 7.09
CA ASN A 42 -18.35 -5.68 7.10
C ASN A 42 -18.96 -6.69 6.10
N THR A 43 -19.26 -6.24 4.87
CA THR A 43 -20.03 -7.05 3.91
C THR A 43 -19.21 -8.22 3.35
N ALA A 44 -19.90 -9.26 2.86
CA ALA A 44 -19.26 -10.44 2.26
C ALA A 44 -18.29 -10.10 1.11
N PHE A 45 -18.54 -9.00 0.38
CA PHE A 45 -17.64 -8.49 -0.66
C PHE A 45 -16.28 -8.08 -0.08
N PHE A 46 -16.26 -7.32 1.03
CA PHE A 46 -15.02 -6.88 1.68
C PHE A 46 -14.23 -8.06 2.21
N HIS A 47 -14.89 -9.03 2.84
CA HIS A 47 -14.24 -10.27 3.27
C HIS A 47 -13.63 -11.04 2.09
N GLY A 48 -14.33 -11.16 0.97
CA GLY A 48 -13.81 -11.77 -0.26
C GLY A 48 -12.57 -11.04 -0.80
N ARG A 49 -12.60 -9.70 -0.81
CA ARG A 49 -11.47 -8.86 -1.24
C ARG A 49 -10.27 -8.99 -0.30
N ILE A 50 -10.48 -8.97 1.02
CA ILE A 50 -9.42 -9.16 2.03
C ILE A 50 -8.82 -10.56 1.89
N LYS A 51 -9.64 -11.60 1.70
CA LYS A 51 -9.17 -12.97 1.51
C LYS A 51 -8.29 -13.09 0.26
N ALA A 52 -8.74 -12.55 -0.87
CA ALA A 52 -7.95 -12.51 -2.10
C ALA A 52 -6.62 -11.75 -1.89
N ARG A 53 -6.65 -10.61 -1.19
CA ARG A 53 -5.44 -9.84 -0.88
C ARG A 53 -4.48 -10.62 0.03
N ARG A 54 -4.99 -11.33 1.04
CA ARG A 54 -4.18 -12.20 1.91
C ARG A 54 -3.52 -13.33 1.13
N THR A 55 -4.22 -13.92 0.15
CA THR A 55 -3.66 -14.96 -0.72
C THR A 55 -2.56 -14.41 -1.62
N ILE A 56 -2.79 -13.26 -2.28
CA ILE A 56 -1.79 -12.63 -3.17
C ILE A 56 -0.57 -12.15 -2.40
N ASN A 57 -0.78 -11.53 -1.24
CA ASN A 57 0.29 -11.00 -0.40
C ASN A 57 0.90 -12.07 0.52
N ARG A 58 0.57 -13.35 0.35
CA ARG A 58 1.13 -14.41 1.17
C ARG A 58 2.62 -14.55 0.87
N ILE A 59 3.43 -14.34 1.88
CA ILE A 59 4.88 -14.56 1.78
C ILE A 59 5.13 -16.05 1.93
N VAL A 60 5.56 -16.69 0.83
CA VAL A 60 5.83 -18.14 0.79
C VAL A 60 7.30 -18.44 1.01
N ARG A 61 8.17 -17.51 0.65
CA ARG A 61 9.62 -17.62 0.84
C ARG A 61 10.25 -16.24 0.95
N ILE A 62 11.34 -16.16 1.71
CA ILE A 62 12.18 -14.97 1.83
C ILE A 62 13.65 -15.35 1.74
N LYS A 63 14.50 -14.43 1.30
CA LYS A 63 15.95 -14.60 1.29
C LYS A 63 16.55 -13.73 2.39
N ASP A 64 17.34 -14.32 3.28
CA ASP A 64 17.99 -13.59 4.38
C ASP A 64 19.25 -12.83 3.93
N SER A 65 19.89 -12.15 4.89
CA SER A 65 21.12 -11.37 4.69
C SER A 65 22.33 -12.24 4.30
N ALA A 66 22.35 -13.53 4.68
CA ALA A 66 23.35 -14.52 4.27
C ALA A 66 23.06 -15.11 2.87
N GLY A 67 21.93 -14.74 2.27
CA GLY A 67 21.50 -15.22 0.97
C GLY A 67 20.80 -16.59 0.98
N ILE A 68 20.47 -17.12 2.16
CA ILE A 68 19.75 -18.37 2.34
C ILE A 68 18.25 -18.12 2.16
N THR A 69 17.58 -19.02 1.44
CA THR A 69 16.12 -18.92 1.22
C THR A 69 15.36 -19.72 2.27
N HIS A 70 14.53 -19.04 3.04
CA HIS A 70 13.63 -19.63 4.04
C HIS A 70 12.23 -19.83 3.45
N CYS A 71 11.69 -21.04 3.61
CA CYS A 71 10.33 -21.39 3.18
C CYS A 71 9.44 -21.87 4.34
N ARG A 72 10.02 -22.08 5.52
CA ARG A 72 9.30 -22.42 6.75
C ARG A 72 8.95 -21.14 7.50
N GLN A 73 7.79 -21.15 8.15
CA GLN A 73 7.26 -19.98 8.87
C GLN A 73 8.28 -19.38 9.84
N GLU A 74 8.89 -20.21 10.69
CA GLU A 74 9.91 -19.79 11.66
C GLU A 74 11.12 -19.10 11.00
N GLY A 75 11.64 -19.66 9.90
CA GLY A 75 12.75 -19.06 9.16
C GLY A 75 12.37 -17.73 8.49
N ILE A 76 11.13 -17.62 8.00
CA ILE A 76 10.62 -16.37 7.42
C ILE A 76 10.49 -15.31 8.51
N GLU A 77 9.90 -15.64 9.67
CA GLU A 77 9.74 -14.74 10.82
C GLU A 77 11.10 -14.24 11.32
N ASN A 78 12.05 -15.14 11.52
CA ASN A 78 13.40 -14.79 11.97
C ASN A 78 14.13 -13.88 10.98
N ALA A 79 14.06 -14.17 9.68
CA ALA A 79 14.66 -13.32 8.66
C ALA A 79 14.04 -11.90 8.64
N PHE A 80 12.72 -11.80 8.86
CA PHE A 80 12.03 -10.52 9.00
C PHE A 80 12.49 -9.72 10.21
N VAL A 81 12.50 -10.36 11.38
CA VAL A 81 12.93 -9.72 12.64
C VAL A 81 14.37 -9.26 12.53
N GLN A 82 15.26 -10.12 12.03
CA GLN A 82 16.67 -9.78 11.85
C GLN A 82 16.84 -8.56 10.94
N PHE A 83 16.22 -8.59 9.76
CA PHE A 83 16.30 -7.47 8.81
C PHE A 83 15.86 -6.14 9.43
N TYR A 84 14.71 -6.12 10.11
CA TYR A 84 14.20 -4.88 10.71
C TYR A 84 14.97 -4.45 11.97
N THR A 85 15.54 -5.40 12.72
CA THR A 85 16.40 -5.10 13.86
C THR A 85 17.69 -4.43 13.39
N GLU A 86 18.28 -4.92 12.30
CA GLU A 86 19.46 -4.30 11.67
C GLU A 86 19.12 -2.92 11.06
N LEU A 87 17.94 -2.78 10.44
CA LEU A 87 17.52 -1.54 9.79
C LEU A 87 17.16 -0.42 10.78
N LEU A 88 16.38 -0.74 11.81
CA LEU A 88 15.87 0.24 12.79
C LEU A 88 16.80 0.40 13.99
N GLY A 89 17.75 -0.52 14.15
CA GLY A 89 18.61 -0.61 15.32
C GLY A 89 17.93 -1.25 16.52
N SER A 90 18.69 -1.32 17.61
CA SER A 90 18.20 -1.79 18.91
C SER A 90 17.89 -0.61 19.83
N SER A 91 17.17 -0.90 20.93
CA SER A 91 16.94 0.07 22.00
C SER A 91 18.27 0.62 22.51
N SER A 92 18.51 1.91 22.26
CA SER A 92 19.63 2.66 22.83
C SER A 92 19.14 3.48 24.03
N SER A 93 20.07 3.82 24.94
CA SER A 93 19.77 4.70 26.07
C SER A 93 19.33 6.07 25.55
N THR A 94 18.03 6.38 25.67
CA THR A 94 17.49 7.68 25.28
C THR A 94 17.69 8.69 26.40
N VAL A 95 18.05 9.92 26.04
CA VAL A 95 17.94 11.05 27.00
C VAL A 95 16.47 11.38 27.24
N PRO A 96 16.07 11.73 28.47
CA PRO A 96 14.71 12.18 28.73
C PRO A 96 14.39 13.39 27.87
N VAL A 97 13.19 13.41 27.28
CA VAL A 97 12.70 14.55 26.49
C VAL A 97 12.80 15.80 27.35
N TYR A 98 13.46 16.84 26.84
CA TYR A 98 13.52 18.13 27.53
C TYR A 98 12.11 18.69 27.65
N ARG A 99 11.55 18.64 28.87
CA ARG A 99 10.16 19.03 29.13
C ARG A 99 9.86 20.49 28.76
N GLY A 100 10.87 21.36 28.69
CA GLY A 100 10.69 22.75 28.27
C GLY A 100 10.40 22.95 26.77
N VAL A 101 10.64 21.96 25.91
CA VAL A 101 10.32 22.01 24.48
C VAL A 101 8.84 21.72 24.21
N VAL A 102 8.22 20.85 25.01
CA VAL A 102 6.81 20.45 24.84
C VAL A 102 5.84 21.65 24.87
N PRO A 103 5.95 22.63 25.78
CA PRO A 103 5.08 23.82 25.77
C PRO A 103 5.49 24.90 24.77
N SER A 104 6.55 24.71 23.99
CA SER A 104 7.01 25.72 23.01
C SER A 104 6.17 25.75 21.72
N GLY A 105 5.28 24.76 21.52
CA GLY A 105 4.39 24.67 20.37
C GLY A 105 2.91 24.76 20.77
N PRO A 106 2.00 24.92 19.78
CA PRO A 106 0.56 24.85 20.01
C PRO A 106 0.18 23.49 20.62
N LEU A 107 -0.49 23.52 21.76
CA LEU A 107 -0.97 22.33 22.45
C LEU A 107 -2.44 22.10 22.07
N VAL A 108 -2.80 20.84 21.82
CA VAL A 108 -4.20 20.45 21.65
C VAL A 108 -4.87 20.53 23.03
N THR A 109 -5.85 21.43 23.16
CA THR A 109 -6.70 21.56 24.35
C THR A 109 -7.98 20.73 24.18
N GLU A 110 -8.69 20.46 25.27
CA GLU A 110 -9.97 19.73 25.23
C GLU A 110 -11.05 20.41 24.37
N GLU A 111 -10.85 21.68 24.01
CA GLU A 111 -11.74 22.45 23.13
C GLU A 111 -11.61 22.09 21.63
N HIS A 112 -10.58 21.30 21.26
CA HIS A 112 -10.32 20.87 19.88
C HIS A 112 -10.85 19.46 19.55
N VAL A 113 -11.48 18.77 20.51
CA VAL A 113 -12.08 17.42 20.38
C VAL A 113 -13.59 17.54 20.37
#